data_AF-Q9RC14-F1
#
_entry.id   AF-Q9RC14-F1
#
_cell.length_a   1.000
_cell.length_b   1.000
_cell.length_c   1.000
_cell.angle_alpha   90.00
_cell.angle_beta   90.00
_cell.angle_gamma   90.00
#
_symmetry.space_group_name_H-M   'P 1'
#
loop_
_entity.id
_entity.type
_entity.pdbx_description
1 polymer ?
#
loop_
_entity_poly.entity_id
_entity_poly.type
_entity_poly.pdbx_seq_one_letter_code
_entity_poly.pdbx_strand_id
1 'polypeptide(L)'
;MAFYTANKSGVQYAIPVEAEPDKMVINETFSKVQHLLIASWYSQPDRTSNFRIQLTFKEISEALGYSRSQATALRKQLRTLTVTLVRCTFVNSNKDGIDAVNLFAAGNYSKGKLTMWLTPNMAERLLSEESSTEYFPLSLLKLKGTAYYLALKVMHNANINARWHADRVDRLGLENTLKALPTLPDPVTMSAKNGKHIQQKILTPLAKAIEELEAVTGIVVRPSQPLKGLRTKDLSKVTLNVIDWGQVDIAELTRKKRKRLRKNNVRED
;
A
#
# COMPACT_ATOMS: atom_id res chain seq x y z
N MET A 1 -15.87 2.26 -20.66
CA MET A 1 -15.21 2.49 -19.35
C MET A 1 -13.73 2.18 -19.58
N ALA A 2 -12.85 3.16 -19.48
CA ALA A 2 -11.41 2.96 -19.73
C ALA A 2 -10.75 2.37 -18.47
N PHE A 3 -9.82 1.45 -18.64
CA PHE A 3 -9.02 0.85 -17.56
C PHE A 3 -7.55 1.14 -17.87
N TYR A 4 -6.76 1.54 -16.85
CA TYR A 4 -5.32 1.72 -17.01
C TYR A 4 -4.56 0.52 -16.46
N THR A 5 -3.49 0.14 -17.17
CA THR A 5 -2.52 -0.88 -16.76
C THR A 5 -1.22 -0.20 -16.35
N ALA A 6 -0.84 -0.31 -15.08
CA ALA A 6 0.48 0.11 -14.61
C ALA A 6 1.42 -1.11 -14.59
N ASN A 7 2.41 -1.14 -15.47
CA ASN A 7 3.39 -2.22 -15.54
C ASN A 7 4.62 -1.92 -14.67
N LYS A 8 4.68 -2.53 -13.49
CA LYS A 8 5.90 -3.04 -12.85
C LYS A 8 5.51 -3.92 -11.67
N SER A 9 6.11 -5.11 -11.59
CA SER A 9 5.95 -6.16 -10.55
C SER A 9 4.81 -7.18 -10.68
N GLY A 10 4.27 -7.41 -11.88
CA GLY A 10 3.46 -8.61 -12.14
C GLY A 10 2.11 -8.69 -11.39
N VAL A 11 1.56 -7.54 -11.01
CA VAL A 11 0.17 -7.35 -10.57
C VAL A 11 -0.28 -6.02 -11.19
N GLN A 12 -1.33 -6.02 -12.03
CA GLN A 12 -1.93 -4.78 -12.53
C GLN A 12 -3.17 -4.42 -11.68
N TYR A 13 -3.45 -3.13 -11.58
CA TYR A 13 -4.59 -2.61 -10.82
C TYR A 13 -5.55 -1.97 -11.83
N ALA A 14 -6.69 -2.60 -12.12
CA ALA A 14 -7.71 -2.02 -12.99
C ALA A 14 -8.78 -1.32 -12.13
N ILE A 15 -8.47 -0.09 -11.72
CA ILE A 15 -9.36 0.73 -10.88
C ILE A 15 -10.26 1.56 -11.81
N PRO A 16 -11.59 1.62 -11.58
CA PRO A 16 -12.50 2.41 -12.42
C PRO A 16 -12.09 3.90 -12.46
N VAL A 17 -12.00 4.43 -13.68
CA VAL A 17 -11.52 5.78 -14.01
C VAL A 17 -12.60 6.82 -13.67
N GLU A 18 -12.43 7.47 -12.51
CA GLU A 18 -12.86 8.85 -12.27
C GLU A 18 -11.64 9.66 -11.79
N ALA A 19 -10.58 9.67 -12.58
CA ALA A 19 -9.44 10.58 -12.44
C ALA A 19 -8.67 10.59 -13.76
N GLU A 20 -8.16 11.76 -14.15
CA GLU A 20 -7.48 12.05 -15.41
C GLU A 20 -6.53 10.94 -15.90
N PRO A 21 -6.37 10.77 -17.24
CA PRO A 21 -5.63 9.67 -17.87
C PRO A 21 -4.16 9.49 -17.42
N ASP A 22 -3.55 10.47 -16.76
CA ASP A 22 -2.13 10.43 -16.37
C ASP A 22 -1.89 10.41 -14.85
N LYS A 23 -2.95 10.26 -14.03
CA LYS A 23 -2.80 10.16 -12.57
C LYS A 23 -3.79 9.15 -11.99
N MET A 24 -3.32 7.92 -11.75
CA MET A 24 -3.96 7.00 -10.82
C MET A 24 -3.95 7.61 -9.41
N VAL A 25 -4.91 8.47 -9.09
CA VAL A 25 -5.20 8.84 -7.69
C VAL A 25 -6.11 7.75 -7.15
N ILE A 26 -5.53 6.70 -6.57
CA ILE A 26 -6.29 5.85 -5.65
C ILE A 26 -6.85 6.81 -4.59
N ASN A 27 -8.16 6.80 -4.36
CA ASN A 27 -8.71 7.55 -3.25
C ASN A 27 -8.06 7.00 -1.97
N GLU A 28 -7.33 7.84 -1.23
CA GLU A 28 -6.63 7.43 -0.01
C GLU A 28 -7.57 6.69 0.95
N THR A 29 -8.83 7.14 1.05
CA THR A 29 -9.86 6.50 1.87
C THR A 29 -10.19 5.09 1.37
N PHE A 30 -10.27 4.90 0.04
CA PHE A 30 -10.47 3.57 -0.54
C PHE A 30 -9.34 2.63 -0.17
N SER A 31 -8.09 3.06 -0.39
CA SER A 31 -6.92 2.26 -0.08
C SER A 31 -6.87 1.88 1.40
N LYS A 32 -7.09 2.86 2.30
CA LYS A 32 -7.05 2.63 3.75
C LYS A 32 -8.13 1.67 4.23
N VAL A 33 -9.36 1.83 3.75
CA VAL A 33 -10.46 0.94 4.11
C VAL A 33 -10.22 -0.47 3.56
N GLN A 34 -9.68 -0.60 2.34
CA GLN A 34 -9.28 -1.88 1.78
C GLN A 34 -8.24 -2.60 2.66
N HIS A 35 -7.16 -1.90 3.04
CA HIS A 35 -6.13 -2.48 3.92
C HIS A 35 -6.70 -2.88 5.28
N LEU A 36 -7.56 -2.02 5.87
CA LEU A 36 -8.21 -2.33 7.13
C LEU A 36 -9.10 -3.57 7.04
N LEU A 37 -9.87 -3.73 5.96
CA LEU A 37 -10.69 -4.92 5.72
C LEU A 37 -9.84 -6.19 5.65
N ILE A 38 -8.76 -6.17 4.87
CA ILE A 38 -7.85 -7.32 4.73
C ILE A 38 -7.19 -7.66 6.07
N ALA A 39 -6.68 -6.66 6.80
CA ALA A 39 -6.08 -6.87 8.11
C ALA A 39 -7.09 -7.44 9.12
N SER A 40 -8.33 -6.95 9.08
CA SER A 40 -9.41 -7.44 9.95
C SER A 40 -9.75 -8.89 9.63
N TRP A 41 -9.74 -9.28 8.36
CA TRP A 41 -9.92 -10.68 7.98
C TRP A 41 -8.80 -11.58 8.49
N TYR A 42 -7.53 -11.16 8.34
CA TYR A 42 -6.40 -11.93 8.86
C TYR A 42 -6.47 -12.15 10.39
N SER A 43 -7.06 -11.20 11.12
CA SER A 43 -7.24 -11.31 12.57
C SER A 43 -8.32 -12.31 13.01
N GLN A 44 -9.18 -12.77 12.10
CA GLN A 44 -10.22 -13.75 12.42
C GLN A 44 -9.62 -15.15 12.62
N PRO A 45 -10.03 -15.89 13.67
CA PRO A 45 -9.52 -17.22 13.94
C PRO A 45 -9.99 -18.26 12.91
N ASP A 46 -11.18 -18.07 12.34
CA ASP A 46 -11.88 -18.94 11.40
C ASP A 46 -11.75 -18.47 9.94
N ARG A 47 -10.79 -17.59 9.63
CA ARG A 47 -10.63 -16.94 8.31
C ARG A 47 -10.52 -17.89 7.11
N THR A 48 -10.09 -19.13 7.33
CA THR A 48 -9.99 -20.17 6.28
C THR A 48 -11.36 -20.68 5.82
N SER A 49 -12.38 -20.56 6.66
CA SER A 49 -13.76 -20.95 6.38
C SER A 49 -14.74 -19.77 6.38
N ASN A 50 -14.31 -18.60 6.85
CA ASN A 50 -15.13 -17.40 6.95
C ASN A 50 -14.52 -16.25 6.14
N PHE A 51 -15.17 -15.92 5.03
CA PHE A 51 -14.75 -14.84 4.13
C PHE A 51 -15.47 -13.51 4.42
N ARG A 52 -16.32 -13.48 5.44
CA ARG A 52 -17.09 -12.30 5.83
C ARG A 52 -16.27 -11.42 6.78
N ILE A 53 -16.20 -10.14 6.45
CA ILE A 53 -15.56 -9.12 7.27
C ILE A 53 -16.64 -8.14 7.69
N GLN A 54 -16.67 -7.78 8.97
CA GLN A 54 -17.60 -6.77 9.47
C GLN A 54 -16.84 -5.74 10.29
N LEU A 55 -17.01 -4.47 9.93
CA LEU A 55 -16.43 -3.34 10.64
C LEU A 55 -17.52 -2.31 10.94
N THR A 56 -17.53 -1.82 12.18
CA THR A 56 -18.34 -0.68 12.57
C THR A 56 -17.71 0.62 12.06
N PHE A 57 -18.56 1.62 11.87
CA PHE A 57 -18.12 2.97 11.51
C PHE A 57 -17.11 3.53 12.51
N LYS A 58 -17.29 3.21 13.81
CA LYS A 58 -16.37 3.59 14.88
C LYS A 58 -14.99 3.01 14.64
N GLU A 59 -14.88 1.70 14.47
CA GLU A 59 -13.61 1.00 14.20
C GLU A 59 -12.90 1.56 12.96
N ILE A 60 -13.64 1.83 11.88
CA ILE A 60 -13.08 2.45 10.67
C ILE A 60 -12.54 3.85 11.00
N SER A 61 -13.35 4.71 11.61
CA SER A 61 -12.94 6.10 11.89
C SER A 61 -11.74 6.20 12.85
N GLU A 62 -11.66 5.31 13.84
CA GLU A 62 -10.58 5.24 14.82
C GLU A 62 -9.29 4.73 14.18
N ALA A 63 -9.37 3.65 13.37
CA ALA A 63 -8.22 3.11 12.66
C ALA A 63 -7.60 4.15 11.69
N LEU A 64 -8.44 4.93 11.01
CA LEU A 64 -8.01 5.97 10.08
C LEU A 64 -7.52 7.24 10.79
N GLY A 65 -7.69 7.37 12.11
CA GLY A 65 -7.30 8.56 12.88
C GLY A 65 -8.08 9.81 12.48
N TYR A 66 -9.34 9.66 12.07
CA TYR A 66 -10.16 10.77 11.56
C TYR A 66 -10.74 11.61 12.71
N SER A 67 -10.65 12.93 12.58
CA SER A 67 -11.36 13.85 13.48
C SER A 67 -12.88 13.73 13.32
N ARG A 68 -13.65 14.32 14.24
CA ARG A 68 -15.13 14.30 14.19
C ARG A 68 -15.71 14.83 12.87
N SER A 69 -15.10 15.89 12.32
CA SER A 69 -15.52 16.46 11.04
C SER A 69 -15.20 15.52 9.87
N GLN A 70 -14.02 14.89 9.86
CA GLN A 70 -13.61 13.91 8.86
C GLN A 70 -14.47 12.63 8.92
N ALA A 71 -14.80 12.16 10.12
CA ALA A 71 -15.70 11.02 10.33
C ALA A 71 -17.09 11.30 9.72
N THR A 72 -17.62 12.51 9.91
CA THR A 72 -18.92 12.89 9.33
C THR A 72 -18.90 12.82 7.80
N ALA A 73 -17.81 13.27 7.16
CA ALA A 73 -17.61 13.14 5.71
C ALA A 73 -17.49 11.67 5.27
N LEU A 74 -16.68 10.88 5.99
CA LEU A 74 -16.51 9.44 5.74
C LEU A 74 -17.86 8.70 5.76
N ARG A 75 -18.73 9.02 6.72
CA ARG A 75 -20.04 8.38 6.84
C ARG A 75 -20.89 8.49 5.57
N LYS A 76 -20.82 9.63 4.89
CA LYS A 76 -21.52 9.86 3.61
C LYS A 76 -20.86 9.06 2.47
N GLN A 77 -19.54 8.96 2.49
CA GLN A 77 -18.76 8.28 1.45
C GLN A 77 -18.81 6.76 1.55
N LEU A 78 -19.01 6.16 2.73
CA LEU A 78 -18.93 4.71 2.92
C LEU A 78 -19.91 3.91 2.06
N ARG A 79 -21.10 4.46 1.75
CA ARG A 79 -22.04 3.81 0.82
C ARG A 79 -21.46 3.71 -0.58
N THR A 80 -20.98 4.82 -1.13
CA THR A 80 -20.31 4.87 -2.44
C THR A 80 -19.07 3.98 -2.43
N LEU A 81 -18.28 4.04 -1.36
CA LEU A 81 -17.06 3.27 -1.21
C LEU A 81 -17.32 1.76 -1.22
N THR A 82 -18.42 1.31 -0.61
CA THR A 82 -18.82 -0.11 -0.63
C THR A 82 -19.01 -0.59 -2.07
N VAL A 83 -19.69 0.21 -2.90
CA VAL A 83 -19.89 -0.12 -4.33
C VAL A 83 -18.56 -0.17 -5.07
N THR A 84 -17.68 0.81 -4.83
CA THR A 84 -16.35 0.85 -5.46
C THR A 84 -15.48 -0.35 -5.05
N LEU A 85 -15.50 -0.74 -3.78
CA LEU A 85 -14.74 -1.89 -3.27
C LEU A 85 -15.18 -3.21 -3.90
N VAL A 86 -16.50 -3.43 -4.06
CA VAL A 86 -17.04 -4.64 -4.71
C VAL A 86 -16.75 -4.67 -6.20
N ARG A 87 -16.80 -3.52 -6.88
CA ARG A 87 -16.61 -3.40 -8.33
C ARG A 87 -15.14 -3.28 -8.76
N CYS A 88 -14.21 -3.14 -7.82
CA CYS A 88 -12.80 -3.02 -8.14
C CYS A 88 -12.25 -4.37 -8.60
N THR A 89 -11.80 -4.42 -9.85
CA THR A 89 -11.18 -5.61 -10.45
C THR A 89 -9.67 -5.42 -10.49
N PHE A 90 -8.93 -6.39 -9.98
CA PHE A 90 -7.49 -6.46 -10.11
C PHE A 90 -7.20 -7.31 -11.34
N VAL A 91 -6.55 -6.72 -12.34
CA VAL A 91 -6.23 -7.40 -13.60
C VAL A 91 -4.76 -7.67 -13.60
N ASN A 92 -4.30 -8.85 -13.97
CA ASN A 92 -2.91 -9.12 -14.22
C ASN A 92 -2.78 -9.61 -15.65
N SER A 93 -1.93 -8.97 -16.44
CA SER A 93 -1.69 -9.36 -17.81
C SER A 93 -0.20 -9.57 -18.01
N ASN A 94 0.13 -10.73 -18.55
CA ASN A 94 1.45 -11.07 -19.05
C ASN A 94 1.33 -11.52 -20.52
N LYS A 95 2.43 -12.00 -21.11
CA LYS A 95 2.45 -12.44 -22.51
C LYS A 95 1.55 -13.66 -22.77
N ASP A 96 1.22 -14.42 -21.72
CA ASP A 96 0.58 -15.73 -21.80
C ASP A 96 -0.91 -15.68 -21.43
N GLY A 97 -1.41 -14.55 -20.92
CA GLY A 97 -2.82 -14.39 -20.59
C GLY A 97 -3.19 -13.13 -19.80
N ILE A 98 -4.49 -13.01 -19.56
CA ILE A 98 -5.10 -11.98 -18.71
C ILE A 98 -5.85 -12.71 -17.60
N ASP A 99 -5.47 -12.44 -16.36
CA ASP A 99 -6.17 -12.85 -15.14
C ASP A 99 -6.89 -11.63 -14.56
N ALA A 100 -8.15 -11.77 -14.16
CA ALA A 100 -8.93 -10.67 -13.61
C ALA A 100 -9.73 -11.15 -12.41
N VAL A 101 -9.59 -10.49 -11.28
CA VAL A 101 -10.18 -10.93 -10.02
C VAL A 101 -10.68 -9.75 -9.20
N ASN A 102 -11.90 -9.85 -8.67
CA ASN A 102 -12.39 -8.89 -7.68
C ASN A 102 -11.91 -9.31 -6.29
N LEU A 103 -11.57 -8.33 -5.45
CA LEU A 103 -11.23 -8.62 -4.06
C LEU A 103 -12.46 -9.07 -3.26
N PHE A 104 -13.58 -8.39 -3.45
CA PHE A 104 -14.81 -8.66 -2.72
C PHE A 104 -15.92 -9.15 -3.66
N ALA A 105 -16.60 -10.22 -3.28
CA ALA A 105 -17.76 -10.77 -3.99
C ALA A 105 -19.03 -9.93 -3.74
N ALA A 106 -19.16 -9.38 -2.54
CA ALA A 106 -20.31 -8.60 -2.11
C ALA A 106 -19.92 -7.62 -1.00
N GLY A 107 -20.78 -6.63 -0.79
CA GLY A 107 -20.60 -5.63 0.25
C GLY A 107 -21.90 -4.90 0.57
N ASN A 108 -22.09 -4.54 1.84
CA ASN A 108 -23.17 -3.66 2.27
C ASN A 108 -22.70 -2.68 3.35
N TYR A 109 -23.35 -1.53 3.44
CA TYR A 109 -23.18 -0.59 4.53
C TYR A 109 -24.54 -0.18 5.09
N SER A 110 -24.87 -0.69 6.28
CA SER A 110 -26.16 -0.47 6.93
C SER A 110 -26.00 -0.22 8.43
N LYS A 111 -26.78 0.70 8.98
CA LYS A 111 -26.78 1.05 10.43
C LYS A 111 -25.38 1.27 11.02
N GLY A 112 -24.48 1.89 10.25
CA GLY A 112 -23.10 2.15 10.69
C GLY A 112 -22.20 0.93 10.72
N LYS A 113 -22.54 -0.16 10.00
CA LYS A 113 -21.73 -1.36 9.86
C LYS A 113 -21.44 -1.61 8.39
N LEU A 114 -20.18 -1.74 8.04
CA LEU A 114 -19.68 -2.20 6.75
C LEU A 114 -19.50 -3.71 6.82
N THR A 115 -20.17 -4.45 5.94
CA THR A 115 -19.98 -5.88 5.79
C THR A 115 -19.47 -6.16 4.39
N MET A 116 -18.37 -6.88 4.27
CA MET A 116 -17.75 -7.25 2.99
C MET A 116 -17.51 -8.76 2.96
N TRP A 117 -17.54 -9.35 1.77
CA TRP A 117 -17.24 -10.76 1.57
C TRP A 117 -16.09 -10.89 0.59
N LEU A 118 -14.97 -11.48 1.00
CA LEU A 118 -13.86 -11.78 0.10
C LEU A 118 -14.29 -12.80 -0.95
N THR A 119 -13.76 -12.69 -2.16
CA THR A 119 -13.91 -13.75 -3.15
C THR A 119 -13.10 -14.98 -2.71
N PRO A 120 -13.58 -16.22 -2.94
CA PRO A 120 -12.82 -17.43 -2.61
C PRO A 120 -11.42 -17.43 -3.23
N ASN A 121 -11.30 -17.04 -4.51
CA ASN A 121 -10.02 -16.95 -5.21
C ASN A 121 -9.05 -15.99 -4.52
N MET A 122 -9.52 -14.84 -4.02
CA MET A 122 -8.64 -13.92 -3.29
C MET A 122 -8.33 -14.40 -1.88
N ALA A 123 -9.28 -15.03 -1.19
CA ALA A 123 -9.01 -15.64 0.11
C ALA A 123 -7.92 -16.72 0.00
N GLU A 124 -8.03 -17.61 -0.98
CA GLU A 124 -7.01 -18.61 -1.30
C GLU A 124 -5.68 -17.95 -1.65
N ARG A 125 -5.69 -16.95 -2.54
CA ARG A 125 -4.47 -16.20 -2.88
C ARG A 125 -3.84 -15.59 -1.65
N LEU A 126 -4.58 -14.94 -0.76
CA LEU A 126 -4.10 -14.32 0.49
C LEU A 126 -3.64 -15.34 1.55
N LEU A 127 -4.15 -16.56 1.52
CA LEU A 127 -3.71 -17.67 2.37
C LEU A 127 -2.49 -18.39 1.79
N SER A 128 -2.25 -18.26 0.49
CA SER A 128 -1.13 -18.92 -0.17
C SER A 128 0.21 -18.52 0.48
N GLU A 129 1.16 -19.46 0.48
CA GLU A 129 2.50 -19.19 1.01
C GLU A 129 3.18 -18.04 0.26
N GLU A 130 2.77 -17.77 -0.97
CA GLU A 130 3.30 -16.69 -1.80
C GLU A 130 2.88 -15.28 -1.34
N SER A 131 1.67 -15.10 -0.82
CA SER A 131 1.13 -13.80 -0.39
C SER A 131 1.13 -13.58 1.12
N SER A 132 1.17 -14.67 1.90
CA SER A 132 1.01 -14.68 3.37
C SER A 132 2.10 -13.92 4.16
N THR A 133 3.04 -13.26 3.48
CA THR A 133 4.11 -12.43 4.06
C THR A 133 3.79 -10.95 4.11
N GLU A 134 2.67 -10.48 3.57
CA GLU A 134 2.36 -9.05 3.60
C GLU A 134 1.99 -8.60 5.03
N TYR A 135 2.99 -8.11 5.77
CA TYR A 135 2.77 -7.43 7.03
C TYR A 135 2.30 -6.00 6.75
N PHE A 136 1.22 -5.58 7.40
CA PHE A 136 0.67 -4.23 7.30
C PHE A 136 0.29 -3.69 8.69
N PRO A 137 1.11 -2.83 9.30
CA PRO A 137 0.77 -2.18 10.56
C PRO A 137 -0.42 -1.24 10.40
N LEU A 138 -1.46 -1.40 11.25
CA LEU A 138 -2.63 -0.52 11.22
C LEU A 138 -2.31 0.94 11.57
N SER A 139 -1.19 1.20 12.26
CA SER A 139 -0.72 2.57 12.55
C SER A 139 -0.46 3.38 11.27
N LEU A 140 -0.13 2.72 10.15
CA LEU A 140 0.08 3.37 8.85
C LEU A 140 -1.18 4.04 8.31
N LEU A 141 -2.37 3.58 8.71
CA LEU A 141 -3.65 4.15 8.25
C LEU A 141 -3.89 5.59 8.73
N LYS A 142 -3.14 6.05 9.74
CA LYS A 142 -3.22 7.42 10.27
C LYS A 142 -2.45 8.44 9.42
N LEU A 143 -1.46 7.99 8.65
CA LEU A 143 -0.67 8.84 7.74
C LEU A 143 -1.54 9.40 6.63
N LYS A 144 -1.25 10.59 6.10
CA LYS A 144 -2.03 11.21 5.03
C LYS A 144 -1.20 11.49 3.78
N GLY A 145 -1.86 11.55 2.63
CA GLY A 145 -1.28 11.93 1.35
C GLY A 145 0.02 11.19 1.04
N THR A 146 1.08 11.96 0.76
CA THR A 146 2.39 11.42 0.36
C THR A 146 3.01 10.50 1.42
N ALA A 147 2.81 10.77 2.72
CA ALA A 147 3.36 9.96 3.80
C ALA A 147 2.75 8.55 3.80
N TYR A 148 1.43 8.45 3.59
CA TYR A 148 0.74 7.17 3.49
C TYR A 148 1.27 6.33 2.30
N TYR A 149 1.36 6.92 1.11
CA TYR A 149 1.86 6.21 -0.06
C TYR A 149 3.35 5.86 0.03
N LEU A 150 4.15 6.70 0.70
CA LEU A 150 5.54 6.39 1.02
C LEU A 150 5.64 5.17 1.94
N ALA A 151 4.80 5.10 2.99
CA ALA A 151 4.74 3.94 3.87
C ALA A 151 4.35 2.67 3.11
N LEU A 152 3.33 2.73 2.24
CA LEU A 152 2.96 1.60 1.37
C LEU A 152 4.15 1.12 0.55
N LYS A 153 4.92 2.04 -0.04
CA LYS A 153 6.06 1.68 -0.88
C LYS A 153 7.20 1.07 -0.07
N VAL A 154 7.47 1.60 1.13
CA VAL A 154 8.46 1.07 2.07
C VAL A 154 8.08 -0.34 2.51
N MET A 155 6.84 -0.55 2.95
CA MET A 155 6.34 -1.86 3.37
C MET A 155 6.34 -2.87 2.22
N HIS A 156 5.92 -2.46 1.02
CA HIS A 156 5.96 -3.32 -0.15
C HIS A 156 7.38 -3.76 -0.49
N ASN A 157 8.37 -2.86 -0.44
CA ASN A 157 9.78 -3.21 -0.64
C ASN A 157 10.26 -4.21 0.42
N ALA A 158 9.87 -4.00 1.68
CA ALA A 158 10.23 -4.90 2.77
C ALA A 158 9.64 -6.30 2.57
N ASN A 159 8.35 -6.37 2.25
CA ASN A 159 7.62 -7.62 1.99
C ASN A 159 8.23 -8.40 0.81
N ILE A 160 8.53 -7.71 -0.31
CA ILE A 160 9.18 -8.33 -1.47
C ILE A 160 10.57 -8.85 -1.10
N ASN A 161 11.43 -8.03 -0.49
CA ASN A 161 12.79 -8.44 -0.21
C ASN A 161 12.86 -9.54 0.86
N ALA A 162 11.95 -9.53 1.83
CA ALA A 162 11.77 -10.63 2.77
C ALA A 162 11.34 -11.93 2.06
N ARG A 163 10.45 -11.84 1.05
CA ARG A 163 10.01 -12.99 0.23
C ARG A 163 11.13 -13.56 -0.65
N TRP A 164 11.91 -12.70 -1.29
CA TRP A 164 12.94 -13.08 -2.28
C TRP A 164 14.35 -13.21 -1.69
N HIS A 165 14.48 -13.23 -0.36
CA HIS A 165 15.75 -13.41 0.35
C HIS A 165 16.84 -12.38 -0.03
N ALA A 166 16.45 -11.17 -0.43
CA ALA A 166 17.40 -10.13 -0.81
C ALA A 166 17.94 -9.39 0.43
N ASP A 167 19.25 -9.13 0.46
CA ASP A 167 19.92 -8.42 1.56
C ASP A 167 19.52 -6.94 1.71
N ARG A 168 18.69 -6.40 0.79
CA ARG A 168 18.41 -4.96 0.66
C ARG A 168 16.98 -4.59 1.02
N VAL A 169 16.45 -5.15 2.10
CA VAL A 169 15.10 -4.86 2.64
C VAL A 169 14.90 -3.36 2.86
N ASP A 170 15.97 -2.67 3.27
CA ASP A 170 15.89 -1.30 3.80
C ASP A 170 16.20 -0.20 2.76
N ARG A 171 16.46 -0.54 1.50
CA ARG A 171 16.96 0.43 0.50
C ARG A 171 16.02 0.56 -0.69
N LEU A 172 15.58 1.78 -0.97
CA LEU A 172 14.74 2.13 -2.12
C LEU A 172 15.41 3.17 -3.00
N GLY A 173 15.42 2.99 -4.32
CA GLY A 173 15.86 4.02 -5.25
C GLY A 173 14.91 5.23 -5.24
N LEU A 174 15.43 6.45 -5.11
CA LEU A 174 14.61 7.66 -4.96
C LEU A 174 13.73 7.90 -6.19
N GLU A 175 14.30 7.86 -7.41
CA GLU A 175 13.52 8.07 -8.64
C GLU A 175 12.36 7.07 -8.79
N ASN A 176 12.63 5.77 -8.56
CA ASN A 176 11.62 4.72 -8.62
C ASN A 176 10.55 4.88 -7.54
N THR A 177 10.95 5.36 -6.35
CA THR A 177 10.01 5.65 -5.27
C THR A 177 9.09 6.79 -5.67
N LEU A 178 9.65 7.91 -6.15
CA LEU A 178 8.88 9.09 -6.57
C LEU A 178 7.87 8.77 -7.67
N LYS A 179 8.24 7.97 -8.66
CA LYS A 179 7.31 7.51 -9.72
C LYS A 179 6.14 6.67 -9.19
N ALA A 180 6.31 6.02 -8.04
CA ALA A 180 5.28 5.20 -7.41
C ALA A 180 4.37 6.00 -6.45
N LEU A 181 4.65 7.29 -6.20
CA LEU A 181 3.86 8.13 -5.29
C LEU A 181 2.80 8.92 -6.06
N PRO A 182 1.51 8.51 -6.04
CA PRO A 182 0.47 9.12 -6.89
C PRO A 182 0.14 10.58 -6.51
N THR A 183 0.53 11.00 -5.31
CA THR A 183 0.33 12.38 -4.83
C THR A 183 1.36 13.37 -5.35
N LEU A 184 2.46 12.87 -5.93
CA LEU A 184 3.54 13.70 -6.44
C LEU A 184 3.53 13.69 -7.97
N PRO A 185 3.93 14.79 -8.63
CA PRO A 185 4.18 14.78 -10.07
C PRO A 185 5.30 13.79 -10.43
N ASP A 186 5.22 13.18 -11.62
CA ASP A 186 6.31 12.35 -12.13
C ASP A 186 7.59 13.20 -12.30
N PRO A 187 8.71 12.82 -11.66
CA PRO A 187 9.97 13.56 -11.77
C PRO A 187 10.51 13.65 -13.21
N VAL A 188 10.20 12.70 -14.08
CA VAL A 188 10.67 12.68 -15.48
C VAL A 188 9.90 13.69 -16.32
N THR A 189 8.58 13.76 -16.19
CA THR A 189 7.77 14.77 -16.89
C THR A 189 8.07 16.19 -16.39
N MET A 190 8.54 16.31 -15.13
CA MET A 190 9.00 17.56 -14.53
C MET A 190 10.43 17.96 -14.92
N SER A 191 11.20 17.09 -15.58
CA SER A 191 12.61 17.35 -15.95
C SER A 191 12.78 18.54 -16.91
N ALA A 192 11.76 18.85 -17.71
CA ALA A 192 11.72 20.01 -18.59
C ALA A 192 11.53 21.34 -17.84
N LYS A 193 11.23 21.31 -16.53
CA LYS A 193 10.99 22.50 -15.70
C LYS A 193 12.19 22.76 -14.78
N ASN A 194 12.50 24.04 -14.54
CA ASN A 194 13.64 24.47 -13.72
C ASN A 194 13.70 23.78 -12.34
N GLY A 195 14.92 23.54 -11.82
CA GLY A 195 15.18 22.82 -10.56
C GLY A 195 14.41 23.32 -9.32
N LYS A 196 14.02 24.61 -9.30
CA LYS A 196 13.14 25.18 -8.27
C LYS A 196 11.79 24.46 -8.17
N HIS A 197 11.22 24.02 -9.30
CA HIS A 197 9.94 23.33 -9.33
C HIS A 197 10.02 21.92 -8.75
N ILE A 198 11.09 21.18 -9.05
CA ILE A 198 11.33 19.85 -8.47
C ILE A 198 11.47 19.96 -6.96
N GLN A 199 12.22 20.96 -6.48
CA GLN A 199 12.35 21.21 -5.05
C GLN A 199 10.99 21.46 -4.40
N GLN A 200 10.18 22.39 -4.95
CA GLN A 200 8.93 22.80 -4.33
C GLN A 200 7.80 21.77 -4.45
N LYS A 201 7.71 21.04 -5.56
CA LYS A 201 6.58 20.16 -5.87
C LYS A 201 6.83 18.69 -5.58
N ILE A 202 8.09 18.27 -5.42
CA ILE A 202 8.46 16.87 -5.19
C ILE A 202 9.28 16.72 -3.91
N LEU A 203 10.45 17.37 -3.83
CA LEU A 203 11.41 17.07 -2.76
C LEU A 203 11.00 17.64 -1.41
N THR A 204 10.43 18.84 -1.36
CA THR A 204 9.90 19.43 -0.13
C THR A 204 8.69 18.64 0.40
N PRO A 205 7.68 18.29 -0.43
CA PRO A 205 6.61 17.37 0.00
C PRO A 205 7.12 16.01 0.46
N LEU A 206 8.12 15.43 -0.21
CA LEU A 206 8.74 14.17 0.21
C LEU A 206 9.42 14.30 1.58
N ALA A 207 10.17 15.37 1.83
CA ALA A 207 10.81 15.61 3.12
C ALA A 207 9.77 15.67 4.26
N LYS A 208 8.68 16.41 4.05
CA LYS A 208 7.56 16.46 5.01
C LYS A 208 6.91 15.10 5.23
N ALA A 209 6.76 14.31 4.15
CA ALA A 209 6.20 12.97 4.24
C ALA A 209 7.10 12.01 5.04
N ILE A 210 8.42 12.15 4.94
CA ILE A 210 9.39 11.39 5.74
C ILE A 210 9.27 11.77 7.22
N GLU A 211 9.18 13.07 7.53
CA GLU A 211 8.99 13.56 8.90
C GLU A 211 7.66 13.06 9.51
N GLU A 212 6.56 13.11 8.75
CA GLU A 212 5.26 12.60 9.19
C GLU A 212 5.29 11.09 9.42
N LEU A 213 5.94 10.34 8.52
CA LEU A 213 6.11 8.89 8.65
C LEU A 213 6.79 8.54 9.98
N GLU A 214 7.92 9.18 10.27
CA GLU A 214 8.66 8.97 11.51
C GLU A 214 7.83 9.36 12.74
N ALA A 215 7.20 10.53 12.72
CA ALA A 215 6.43 11.02 13.86
C ALA A 215 5.23 10.13 14.21
N VAL A 216 4.56 9.55 13.21
CA VAL A 216 3.34 8.75 13.42
C VAL A 216 3.64 7.27 13.69
N THR A 217 4.71 6.74 13.10
CA THR A 217 4.96 5.28 13.08
C THR A 217 6.27 4.86 13.74
N GLY A 218 7.18 5.80 13.96
CA GLY A 218 8.56 5.53 14.36
C GLY A 218 9.44 4.99 13.24
N ILE A 219 8.92 4.79 12.01
CA ILE A 219 9.74 4.34 10.88
C ILE A 219 10.65 5.50 10.45
N VAL A 220 11.95 5.33 10.63
CA VAL A 220 12.97 6.32 10.31
C VAL A 220 13.49 6.07 8.91
N VAL A 221 13.14 6.96 7.98
CA VAL A 221 13.68 6.95 6.61
C VAL A 221 14.64 8.13 6.43
N ARG A 222 15.81 7.88 5.85
CA ARG A 222 16.78 8.93 5.50
C ARG A 222 17.25 8.78 4.06
N PRO A 223 17.37 9.89 3.31
CA PRO A 223 18.00 9.86 2.00
C PRO A 223 19.52 9.69 2.13
N SER A 224 20.15 9.01 1.18
CA SER A 224 21.61 8.82 1.15
C SER A 224 22.39 10.11 0.91
N GLN A 225 21.71 11.16 0.45
CA GLN A 225 22.23 12.51 0.24
C GLN A 225 21.14 13.53 0.58
N PRO A 226 21.48 14.77 0.97
CA PRO A 226 20.49 15.81 1.26
C PRO A 226 19.54 16.03 0.08
N LEU A 227 18.23 16.09 0.34
CA LEU A 227 17.24 16.35 -0.72
C LEU A 227 17.34 17.77 -1.28
N LYS A 228 17.77 18.73 -0.46
CA LYS A 228 17.85 20.14 -0.84
C LYS A 228 18.84 20.34 -1.99
N GLY A 229 18.36 20.88 -3.10
CA GLY A 229 19.20 21.22 -4.25
C GLY A 229 19.45 20.07 -5.24
N LEU A 230 18.86 18.89 -5.01
CA LEU A 230 18.92 17.79 -5.98
C LEU A 230 18.24 18.17 -7.29
N ARG A 231 18.86 17.78 -8.40
CA ARG A 231 18.33 17.94 -9.76
C ARG A 231 17.81 16.59 -10.25
N THR A 232 16.95 16.57 -11.28
CA THR A 232 16.35 15.32 -11.81
C THR A 232 17.39 14.27 -12.16
N LYS A 233 18.48 14.68 -12.83
CA LYS A 233 19.57 13.79 -13.25
C LYS A 233 20.27 13.05 -12.10
N ASP A 234 20.13 13.55 -10.87
CA ASP A 234 20.79 12.99 -9.69
C ASP A 234 19.83 12.10 -8.88
N LEU A 235 18.52 12.11 -9.17
CA LEU A 235 17.53 11.30 -8.45
C LEU A 235 17.78 9.79 -8.58
N SER A 236 18.32 9.33 -9.71
CA SER A 236 18.65 7.92 -9.93
C SER A 236 19.83 7.44 -9.07
N LYS A 237 20.64 8.37 -8.56
CA LYS A 237 21.84 8.09 -7.74
C LYS A 237 21.54 8.09 -6.24
N VAL A 238 20.38 8.60 -5.83
CA VAL A 238 19.99 8.73 -4.42
C VAL A 238 19.12 7.54 -4.02
N THR A 239 19.32 7.04 -2.80
CA THR A 239 18.43 6.06 -2.20
C THR A 239 17.79 6.60 -0.93
N LEU A 240 16.57 6.13 -0.66
CA LEU A 240 15.93 6.26 0.64
C LEU A 240 16.24 4.98 1.42
N ASN A 241 16.82 5.15 2.59
CA ASN A 241 17.25 4.07 3.47
C ASN A 241 16.34 4.07 4.70
N VAL A 242 15.76 2.93 5.03
CA VAL A 242 15.08 2.71 6.31
C VAL A 242 16.17 2.39 7.34
N ILE A 243 16.28 3.22 8.37
CA ILE A 243 17.30 3.08 9.42
C ILE A 243 16.70 2.42 10.65
N ASP A 244 15.45 2.71 10.93
CA ASP A 244 14.69 2.13 12.02
C ASP A 244 13.27 1.84 11.54
N TRP A 245 12.74 0.71 11.97
CA TRP A 245 11.40 0.25 11.64
C TRP A 245 10.38 0.64 12.71
N GLY A 246 10.83 1.22 13.82
CA GLY A 246 9.96 1.77 14.86
C GLY A 246 9.02 0.71 15.41
N GLN A 247 7.71 0.95 15.27
CA GLN A 247 6.67 0.04 15.77
C GLN A 247 6.42 -1.18 14.88
N VAL A 248 7.08 -1.27 13.71
CA VAL A 248 6.95 -2.40 12.79
C VAL A 248 7.83 -3.54 13.28
N ASP A 249 7.23 -4.64 13.72
CA ASP A 249 7.97 -5.84 14.10
C ASP A 249 8.53 -6.56 12.87
N ILE A 250 9.73 -6.16 12.44
CA ILE A 250 10.47 -6.87 11.39
C ILE A 250 10.82 -8.31 11.77
N ALA A 251 10.92 -8.61 13.07
CA ALA A 251 11.12 -9.98 13.50
C ALA A 251 9.89 -10.82 13.13
N GLU A 252 8.67 -10.29 13.13
CA GLU A 252 7.47 -10.99 12.63
C GLU A 252 7.57 -11.29 11.12
N LEU A 253 7.99 -10.28 10.33
CA LEU A 253 8.27 -10.42 8.90
C LEU A 253 9.32 -11.50 8.59
N THR A 254 10.38 -11.55 9.39
CA THR A 254 11.52 -12.47 9.20
C THR A 254 11.40 -13.81 9.96
N ARG A 255 10.50 -13.94 10.94
CA ARG A 255 10.22 -15.20 11.66
C ARG A 255 9.48 -16.18 10.75
N LYS A 256 8.66 -15.67 9.82
CA LYS A 256 8.12 -16.46 8.70
C LYS A 256 9.24 -16.94 7.75
N LYS A 257 10.30 -16.15 7.51
CA LYS A 257 11.53 -16.59 6.78
C LYS A 257 12.21 -17.79 7.49
N ARG A 258 12.33 -17.79 8.82
CA ARG A 258 12.95 -18.90 9.57
C ARG A 258 12.11 -20.19 9.59
N LYS A 259 10.78 -20.10 9.72
CA LYS A 259 9.91 -21.29 9.64
C LYS A 259 9.93 -21.94 8.25
N ARG A 260 10.05 -21.16 7.17
CA ARG A 260 10.18 -21.65 5.79
C ARG A 260 11.50 -22.37 5.52
N LEU A 261 12.62 -21.77 5.95
CA LEU A 261 13.93 -22.41 5.84
C LEU A 261 13.96 -23.77 6.57
N ARG A 262 13.28 -23.88 7.71
CA ARG A 262 13.15 -25.16 8.41
C ARG A 262 12.32 -26.18 7.63
N LYS A 263 11.18 -25.80 7.04
CA LYS A 263 10.37 -26.70 6.19
C LYS A 263 11.11 -27.17 4.94
N ASN A 264 11.82 -26.27 4.25
CA ASN A 264 12.56 -26.63 3.03
C ASN A 264 13.88 -27.39 3.32
N ASN A 265 14.40 -27.31 4.55
CA ASN A 265 15.54 -28.09 5.01
C ASN A 265 15.15 -29.39 5.70
N VAL A 266 13.85 -29.72 5.83
CA VAL A 266 13.43 -31.11 6.07
C VAL A 266 13.50 -31.81 4.72
N ARG A 267 14.73 -32.18 4.32
CA ARG A 267 14.90 -33.31 3.41
C ARG A 267 14.45 -34.53 4.18
N GLU A 268 13.59 -35.31 3.54
CA GLU A 268 13.24 -36.68 3.92
C GLU A 268 14.53 -37.46 4.19
N ASP A 269 14.71 -37.91 5.43
CA ASP A 269 15.48 -39.11 5.76
C ASP A 269 14.51 -40.30 5.71
#